data_AF-A0A1H0MKI3-F1
#
_entry.id   AF-A0A1H0MKI3-F1
#
_cell.length_a   1.000
_cell.length_b   1.000
_cell.length_c   1.000
_cell.angle_alpha   90.00
_cell.angle_beta   90.00
_cell.angle_gamma   90.00
#
_symmetry.space_group_name_H-M   'P 1'
#
loop_
_entity.id
_entity.type
_entity.pdbx_description
1 polymer ?
#
loop_
_entity_poly.entity_id
_entity_poly.type
_entity_poly.pdbx_seq_one_letter_code
_entity_poly.pdbx_strand_id
1 'polypeptide(L)' 'MHFGPRDVLVALSLDFNDRMQAASVEETVTSIERAIKRAHPEVTRVFIEAQSFDAHRRSIERAKQIAASETAGQSV' A
#
# COMPACT_ATOMS: atom_id res chain seq x y z
N MET A 1 -10.70 -2.28 12.36
CA MET A 1 -11.82 -2.33 11.39
C MET A 1 -12.62 -3.60 11.67
N HIS A 2 -13.95 -3.53 11.74
CA HIS A 2 -14.80 -4.73 11.83
C HIS A 2 -15.55 -4.88 10.50
N PHE A 3 -15.50 -6.09 9.92
CA PHE A 3 -16.11 -6.44 8.64
C PHE A 3 -17.11 -7.57 8.86
N GLY A 4 -18.27 -7.50 8.21
CA GLY A 4 -19.24 -8.59 8.23
C GLY A 4 -18.67 -9.85 7.56
N PRO A 5 -19.26 -11.03 7.81
CA PRO A 5 -18.74 -12.31 7.32
C PRO A 5 -18.75 -12.47 5.78
N ARG A 6 -19.33 -11.50 5.05
CA ARG A 6 -19.38 -11.45 3.59
C ARG A 6 -18.79 -10.16 3.01
N ASP A 7 -18.19 -9.30 3.84
CA ASP A 7 -17.56 -8.08 3.37
C ASP A 7 -16.16 -8.40 2.82
N VAL A 8 -15.98 -8.20 1.51
CA VAL A 8 -14.66 -8.33 0.89
C VAL A 8 -14.02 -6.95 0.78
N LEU A 9 -12.87 -6.80 1.46
CA LEU A 9 -12.00 -5.63 1.35
C LEU A 9 -10.85 -5.93 0.39
N VAL A 10 -10.62 -5.05 -0.57
CA VAL A 10 -9.39 -5.01 -1.35
C VAL A 10 -8.52 -3.86 -0.85
N ALA A 11 -7.27 -4.15 -0.49
CA ALA A 11 -6.27 -3.15 -0.12
C ALA A 11 -5.14 -3.16 -1.15
N LEU A 12 -4.83 -1.99 -1.71
CA LEU A 12 -3.80 -1.78 -2.71
C LEU A 12 -2.81 -0.73 -2.21
N SER A 13 -1.53 -1.00 -2.38
CA SER A 13 -0.48 0.02 -2.26
C SER A 13 0.07 0.24 -3.66
N LEU A 14 0.02 1.48 -4.13
CA LEU A 14 0.37 1.86 -5.51
C LEU A 14 1.41 2.97 -5.48
N ASP A 15 2.41 2.85 -6.33
CA ASP A 15 3.40 3.90 -6.58
C ASP A 15 2.97 4.68 -7.83
N PHE A 16 2.54 5.92 -7.63
CA PHE A 16 2.16 6.81 -8.73
C PHE A 16 3.40 7.58 -9.19
N ASN A 17 3.39 8.02 -10.45
CA ASN A 17 4.47 8.89 -10.93
C ASN A 17 4.53 10.17 -10.06
N ASP A 18 5.71 10.51 -9.53
CA ASP A 18 5.91 11.67 -8.64
C ASP A 18 5.46 13.02 -9.24
N ARG A 19 5.42 13.11 -10.57
CA ARG A 19 5.02 14.32 -11.30
C ARG A 19 3.58 14.25 -11.80
N MET A 20 2.84 13.21 -11.44
CA MET A 20 1.43 13.09 -11.77
C MET A 20 0.64 14.17 -11.03
N GLN A 21 -0.23 14.87 -11.75
CA GLN A 21 -1.09 15.87 -11.14
C GLN A 21 -2.11 15.18 -10.22
N ALA A 22 -2.47 15.84 -9.12
CA ALA A 22 -3.44 15.32 -8.15
C ALA A 22 -4.77 14.90 -8.81
N ALA A 23 -5.29 15.72 -9.72
CA ALA A 23 -6.50 15.39 -10.47
C ALA A 23 -6.39 14.07 -11.25
N SER A 24 -5.23 13.80 -11.86
CA SER A 24 -5.00 12.55 -12.58
C SER A 24 -4.86 11.34 -11.64
N VAL A 25 -4.35 11.55 -10.42
CA VAL A 25 -4.35 10.51 -9.37
C VAL A 25 -5.80 10.17 -8.98
N GLU A 26 -6.65 11.16 -8.75
CA GLU A 26 -8.07 10.98 -8.41
C GLU A 26 -8.85 10.24 -9.51
N GLU A 27 -8.65 10.62 -10.77
CA GLU A 27 -9.24 9.94 -11.92
C GLU A 27 -8.79 8.48 -12.02
N THR A 28 -7.50 8.23 -11.80
CA THR A 28 -6.92 6.88 -11.84
C THR A 28 -7.47 6.01 -10.72
N VAL A 29 -7.49 6.52 -9.48
CA VAL A 29 -8.09 5.83 -8.31
C VAL A 29 -9.55 5.48 -8.58
N THR A 30 -10.33 6.43 -9.12
CA THR A 30 -11.74 6.21 -9.48
C THR A 30 -11.90 5.11 -10.53
N SER A 31 -11.03 5.11 -11.56
CA SER A 31 -11.04 4.09 -12.62
C SER A 31 -10.71 2.70 -12.07
N ILE A 32 -9.69 2.59 -11.22
CA ILE A 32 -9.29 1.33 -10.57
C ILE A 32 -10.42 0.79 -9.70
N GLU A 33 -11.01 1.62 -8.83
CA GLU A 33 -12.10 1.19 -7.96
C GLU A 33 -13.30 0.68 -8.77
N ARG A 34 -13.70 1.40 -9.82
CA ARG A 34 -14.80 0.99 -10.71
C ARG A 34 -14.48 -0.31 -11.44
N ALA A 35 -13.25 -0.50 -11.89
CA ALA A 35 -12.83 -1.73 -12.56
C ALA A 35 -12.90 -2.93 -11.62
N ILE A 36 -12.41 -2.80 -10.38
CA ILE A 36 -12.46 -3.85 -9.36
C ILE A 36 -13.90 -4.22 -9.04
N LYS A 37 -14.75 -3.24 -8.71
CA LYS A 37 -16.15 -3.49 -8.36
C LYS A 37 -16.96 -4.08 -9.52
N ARG A 38 -16.63 -3.74 -10.76
CA ARG A 38 -17.27 -4.31 -11.96
C ARG A 38 -16.86 -5.78 -12.17
N ALA A 39 -15.58 -6.10 -11.95
CA ALA A 39 -15.07 -7.47 -12.10
C ALA A 39 -15.45 -8.36 -10.91
N HIS A 40 -15.56 -7.79 -9.71
CA HIS A 40 -15.81 -8.45 -8.45
C HIS A 40 -16.92 -7.74 -7.67
N PRO A 41 -18.20 -7.98 -7.99
CA PRO A 41 -19.33 -7.35 -7.30
C PRO A 41 -19.39 -7.62 -5.79
N GLU A 42 -18.74 -8.68 -5.31
CA GLU A 42 -18.59 -9.02 -3.89
C GLU A 42 -17.68 -8.07 -3.10
N VAL A 43 -16.84 -7.26 -3.79
CA VAL A 43 -15.95 -6.29 -3.15
C VAL A 43 -16.76 -5.09 -2.64
N THR A 44 -16.91 -5.01 -1.32
CA THR A 44 -17.69 -3.95 -0.68
C THR A 44 -16.85 -2.70 -0.42
N ARG A 45 -15.53 -2.84 -0.31
CA ARG A 45 -14.59 -1.72 -0.07
C ARG A 45 -13.27 -1.91 -0.80
N VAL A 46 -12.75 -0.81 -1.35
CA VAL A 46 -11.40 -0.73 -1.91
C VAL A 46 -10.65 0.36 -1.15
N PHE A 47 -9.48 0.04 -0.63
CA PHE A 47 -8.57 0.97 0.01
C PHE A 47 -7.30 1.07 -0.82
N ILE A 48 -6.87 2.29 -1.14
CA ILE A 48 -5.70 2.54 -1.97
C ILE A 48 -4.75 3.49 -1.24
N GLU A 49 -3.52 3.06 -1.04
CA GLU A 49 -2.42 3.89 -0.54
C GLU A 49 -1.54 4.33 -1.70
N ALA A 50 -1.33 5.64 -1.83
CA ALA A 50 -0.30 6.19 -2.71
C ALA A 50 1.03 6.21 -1.97
N GLN A 51 1.91 5.26 -2.27
CA GLN A 51 3.17 5.07 -1.56
C GLN A 51 4.32 4.80 -2.52
N SER A 52 5.41 5.55 -2.37
CA SER A 52 6.65 5.27 -3.08
C SER A 52 7.25 3.94 -2.60
N PHE A 53 7.38 2.98 -3.52
CA PHE A 53 7.99 1.68 -3.21
C PHE A 53 9.48 1.82 -2.90
N ASP A 54 10.12 2.82 -3.47
CA ASP A 54 11.52 3.15 -3.20
C ASP A 54 11.72 3.67 -1.77
N ALA A 55 10.84 4.55 -1.30
CA ALA A 55 10.87 5.00 0.09
C ALA A 55 10.60 3.84 1.05
N HIS A 56 9.65 2.95 0.71
CA HIS A 56 9.35 1.76 1.50
C HIS A 56 10.53 0.79 1.61
N ARG A 57 11.18 0.49 0.48
CA ARG A 57 12.35 -0.38 0.45
C ARG A 57 13.49 0.19 1.29
N ARG A 58 13.74 1.51 1.20
CA ARG A 58 14.75 2.17 2.04
C ARG A 58 14.46 2.07 3.53
N SER A 59 13.19 2.18 3.95
CA SER A 59 12.85 2.06 5.37
C SER A 59 13.05 0.64 5.90
N ILE A 60 12.68 -0.38 5.10
CA ILE A 60 12.92 -1.80 5.43
C ILE A 60 14.40 -2.09 5.57
N GLU A 61 15.23 -1.65 4.62
CA GLU A 61 16.67 -1.93 4.66
C GLU A 61 17.35 -1.22 5.84
N ARG A 62 16.92 0.01 6.17
CA ARG A 62 17.41 0.71 7.36
C ARG A 62 17.04 -0.01 8.66
N ALA A 63 15.82 -0.54 8.76
CA ALA A 63 15.38 -1.29 9.93
C ALA A 63 16.20 -2.59 10.13
N LYS A 64 16.50 -3.31 9.03
CA LYS A 64 17.37 -4.51 9.07
C LYS A 64 18.78 -4.18 9.54
N GLN A 65 19.36 -3.08 9.08
CA GLN A 65 20.71 -2.65 9.48
C GLN A 65 20.80 -2.32 10.96
N ILE A 66 19.77 -1.66 11.52
CA ILE A 66 19.71 -1.36 12.96
C ILE A 66 19.65 -2.66 13.78
N ALA A 67 18.74 -3.58 13.44
CA ALA A 67 18.60 -4.86 14.14
C ALA A 67 19.88 -5.73 14.07
N ALA A 68 20.58 -5.72 12.94
CA ALA A 68 21.85 -6.42 12.78
C ALA A 68 22.96 -5.82 13.65
N SER A 69 22.99 -4.49 13.81
CA SER A 69 23.97 -3.80 14.65
C SER A 69 23.76 -4.03 16.15
N GLU A 70 22.51 -4.20 16.60
CA GLU A 70 22.17 -4.49 18.00
C GLU A 70 22.57 -5.91 18.41
N THR A 71 22.43 -6.88 17.50
CA THR A 71 22.81 -8.28 17.76
C THR A 71 24.33 -8.46 17.86
N ALA A 72 25.11 -7.68 17.10
CA ALA A 72 26.57 -7.73 17.14
C ALA A 72 27.16 -7.06 18.40
N GLY A 73 26.44 -6.11 19.02
CA GLY A 73 26.88 -5.39 20.22
C GLY A 73 26.65 -6.12 21.55
N GLN A 74 25.88 -7.22 21.55
CA GLN A 74 25.49 -7.93 22.78
C GLN A 74 26.34 -9.19 23.08
N SER A 75 27.40 -9.40 22.31
CA SER A 75 28.35 -10.53 22.46
C SER A 75 29.70 -10.14 23.09
N VAL A 76 29.76 -9.04 23.85
CA VAL A 76 30.96 -8.61 24.60
C VAL A 76 30.67 -8.60 26.10
#